data_AF-A0A0Q4KV10-F1
#
_entry.id   AF-A0A0Q4KV10-F1
#
_cell.length_a   1.000
_cell.length_b   1.000
_cell.length_c   1.000
_cell.angle_alpha   90.00
_cell.angle_beta   90.00
_cell.angle_gamma   90.00
#
_symmetry.space_group_name_H-M   'P 1'
#
loop_
_entity.id
_entity.type
_entity.pdbx_description
1 polymer ?
#
loop_
_entity_poly.entity_id
_entity_poly.type
_entity_poly.pdbx_seq_one_letter_code
_entity_poly.pdbx_strand_id
1 'polypeptide(L)'
;MSGDANWTGRAAEMAAIFMIGDGLLGLLQPQRHVDLWASDAAGSDVLVAPFRGKPGRRRVYGALQIAAGLAIAASQRPTRR
;
A
#
# COMPACT_ATOMS: atom_id res chain seq x y z
N MET A 1 33.78 5.96 2.70
CA MET A 1 32.60 6.54 2.00
C MET A 1 31.62 6.96 3.07
N SER A 2 31.33 8.25 3.11
CA SER A 2 30.72 8.95 4.24
C SER A 2 29.21 8.70 4.40
N GLY A 3 28.77 8.68 5.67
CA GLY A 3 27.43 9.09 6.09
C GLY A 3 26.40 7.97 6.15
N ASP A 4 25.91 7.70 7.36
CA ASP A 4 24.77 6.84 7.64
C ASP A 4 23.52 7.37 6.92
N ALA A 5 23.34 6.95 5.67
CA ALA A 5 22.15 7.30 4.92
C ALA A 5 20.94 6.76 5.68
N ASN A 6 19.94 7.61 5.93
CA ASN A 6 18.70 7.24 6.59
C ASN A 6 17.84 6.33 5.69
N TRP A 7 18.34 5.12 5.44
CA TRP A 7 17.71 4.10 4.61
C TRP A 7 16.38 3.65 5.21
N THR A 8 16.28 3.59 6.53
CA THR A 8 15.04 3.25 7.24
C THR A 8 13.95 4.29 6.98
N GLY A 9 14.26 5.58 7.07
CA GLY A 9 13.31 6.65 6.74
C GLY A 9 12.89 6.61 5.28
N ARG A 10 13.84 6.41 4.36
CA ARG A 10 13.52 6.25 2.93
C ARG A 10 12.66 5.02 2.64
N ALA A 11 12.92 3.89 3.31
CA ALA A 11 12.13 2.68 3.17
C ALA A 11 10.71 2.88 3.74
N ALA A 12 10.58 3.58 4.87
CA ALA A 12 9.29 3.95 5.43
C ALA A 12 8.49 4.85 4.48
N GLU A 13 9.15 5.79 3.81
CA GLU A 13 8.52 6.67 2.82
C GLU A 13 8.06 5.89 1.59
N MET A 14 8.92 4.99 1.07
CA MET A 14 8.53 4.12 -0.03
C MET A 14 7.36 3.21 0.35
N ALA A 15 7.34 2.66 1.57
CA ALA A 15 6.22 1.87 2.06
C ALA A 15 4.93 2.70 2.16
N ALA A 16 5.01 3.93 2.68
CA ALA A 16 3.86 4.84 2.76
C ALA A 16 3.27 5.13 1.37
N ILE A 17 4.12 5.46 0.39
CA ILE A 17 3.70 5.71 -0.99
C ILE A 17 3.03 4.47 -1.58
N PHE A 18 3.62 3.28 -1.40
CA PHE A 18 3.04 2.02 -1.87
C PHE A 18 1.67 1.75 -1.25
N MET A 19 1.51 1.92 0.06
CA MET A 19 0.24 1.71 0.76
C MET A 19 -0.84 2.70 0.30
N ILE A 20 -0.47 3.96 0.06
CA ILE A 20 -1.42 4.97 -0.45
C ILE A 20 -1.83 4.61 -1.88
N GLY A 21 -0.87 4.26 -2.74
CA GLY A 21 -1.14 3.87 -4.13
C GLY A 21 -2.00 2.60 -4.23
N ASP A 22 -1.65 1.55 -3.49
CA ASP A 22 -2.43 0.30 -3.44
C ASP A 22 -3.82 0.53 -2.85
N GLY A 23 -3.93 1.35 -1.79
CA GLY A 23 -5.19 1.71 -1.19
C GLY A 23 -6.11 2.50 -2.13
N LEU A 24 -5.56 3.45 -2.91
CA LEU A 24 -6.30 4.21 -3.93
C LEU A 24 -6.82 3.29 -5.05
N LEU A 25 -5.99 2.34 -5.52
CA LEU A 25 -6.42 1.34 -6.51
C LEU A 25 -7.52 0.45 -5.96
N GLY A 26 -7.40 0.00 -4.70
CA GLY A 26 -8.43 -0.77 -4.01
C GLY A 26 -9.73 0.00 -3.75
N LEU A 27 -9.67 1.32 -3.60
CA LEU A 27 -10.83 2.17 -3.36
C LEU A 27 -11.58 2.48 -4.67
N LEU A 28 -10.84 2.90 -5.70
CA LEU A 28 -11.40 3.42 -6.95
C LEU A 28 -11.64 2.32 -7.97
N GLN A 29 -10.81 1.27 -8.00
CA GLN A 29 -10.85 0.20 -8.99
C GLN A 29 -10.82 -1.21 -8.36
N PRO A 30 -11.66 -1.52 -7.35
CA PRO A 30 -11.52 -2.72 -6.53
C PRO A 30 -11.57 -4.02 -7.33
N GLN A 31 -12.48 -4.15 -8.30
CA GLN A 31 -12.60 -5.37 -9.11
C GLN A 31 -11.40 -5.55 -10.03
N ARG A 32 -11.11 -4.58 -10.91
CA ARG A 32 -9.96 -4.61 -11.83
C ARG A 32 -8.65 -4.88 -11.08
N HIS A 33 -8.46 -4.23 -9.95
CA HIS A 33 -7.26 -4.40 -9.13
C HIS A 33 -7.17 -5.82 -8.54
N VAL A 34 -8.26 -6.39 -8.02
CA VAL A 34 -8.29 -7.79 -7.56
C VAL A 34 -8.09 -8.78 -8.70
N ASP A 35 -8.70 -8.53 -9.85
CA ASP A 35 -8.69 -9.44 -11.00
C ASP A 35 -7.29 -9.55 -11.62
N LEU A 36 -6.55 -8.44 -11.73
CA LEU A 36 -5.15 -8.43 -12.20
C LEU A 36 -4.21 -9.27 -11.32
N TRP A 37 -4.46 -9.31 -10.01
CA TRP A 37 -3.69 -10.12 -9.08
C TRP A 37 -4.17 -11.57 -8.99
N ALA A 38 -5.38 -11.86 -9.50
CA ALA A 38 -5.91 -13.20 -9.58
C ALA A 38 -5.43 -13.97 -10.81
N SER A 39 -5.02 -13.29 -11.89
CA SER A 39 -4.63 -13.95 -13.14
C SER A 39 -3.12 -14.22 -13.27
N ASP A 40 -2.26 -13.33 -12.77
CA ASP A 40 -0.85 -13.30 -13.25
C ASP A 40 0.24 -13.14 -12.18
N ALA A 41 -0.07 -13.09 -10.89
CA ALA A 41 0.94 -12.92 -9.85
C ALA A 41 1.14 -14.19 -9.00
N ALA A 42 2.34 -14.77 -9.11
CA ALA A 42 2.90 -15.89 -8.36
C ALA A 42 2.31 -16.16 -6.95
N GLY A 43 1.19 -16.88 -6.86
CA GLY A 43 0.57 -17.29 -5.60
C GLY A 43 -0.25 -16.21 -4.85
N SER A 44 -0.47 -15.03 -5.45
CA SER A 44 -1.29 -13.97 -4.83
C SER A 44 -2.78 -14.29 -4.79
N ASP A 45 -3.19 -15.40 -5.40
CA ASP A 45 -4.54 -15.95 -5.31
C ASP A 45 -5.05 -16.08 -3.87
N VAL A 46 -4.17 -16.49 -2.95
CA VAL A 46 -4.49 -16.59 -1.52
C VAL A 46 -4.70 -15.21 -0.90
N LEU A 47 -3.92 -14.21 -1.33
CA LEU A 47 -4.00 -12.84 -0.81
C LEU A 47 -5.27 -12.11 -1.30
N VAL A 48 -5.74 -12.42 -2.51
CA VAL A 48 -6.94 -11.80 -3.09
C VAL A 48 -8.23 -12.57 -2.83
N ALA A 49 -8.15 -13.86 -2.47
CA ALA A 49 -9.31 -14.71 -2.14
C ALA A 49 -10.32 -14.05 -1.18
N PRO A 50 -9.92 -13.31 -0.13
CA PRO A 50 -10.88 -12.68 0.76
C PRO A 50 -11.66 -11.52 0.12
N PHE A 51 -11.16 -10.94 -0.97
CA PHE A 51 -11.72 -9.78 -1.67
C PHE A 51 -12.45 -10.13 -2.98
N ARG A 52 -12.25 -11.34 -3.53
CA ARG A 52 -12.94 -11.83 -4.73
C ARG A 52 -14.46 -11.70 -4.60
N GLY A 53 -15.09 -11.07 -5.60
CA GLY A 53 -16.54 -10.81 -5.62
C GLY A 53 -17.05 -9.85 -4.54
N LYS A 54 -16.17 -9.25 -3.73
CA LYS A 54 -16.53 -8.39 -2.58
C LYS A 54 -15.88 -7.01 -2.69
N PRO A 55 -16.29 -6.17 -3.65
CA PRO A 55 -15.65 -4.87 -3.90
C PRO A 55 -15.75 -3.92 -2.71
N GLY A 56 -16.85 -3.93 -1.95
CA GLY A 56 -16.99 -3.11 -0.74
C GLY A 56 -15.92 -3.39 0.31
N ARG A 57 -15.58 -4.67 0.52
CA ARG A 57 -14.51 -5.08 1.45
C ARG A 57 -13.14 -4.59 0.99
N ARG A 58 -12.86 -4.62 -0.33
CA ARG A 58 -11.60 -4.10 -0.87
C ARG A 58 -11.50 -2.58 -0.75
N ARG A 59 -12.61 -1.85 -0.91
CA ARG A 59 -12.69 -0.39 -0.68
C ARG A 59 -12.39 -0.02 0.76
N VAL A 60 -13.03 -0.69 1.73
CA VAL A 60 -12.76 -0.48 3.16
C VAL A 60 -11.30 -0.76 3.47
N TYR A 61 -10.75 -1.88 2.97
CA TYR A 61 -9.34 -2.19 3.15
C TYR A 61 -8.42 -1.15 2.50
N GLY A 62 -8.78 -0.62 1.33
CA GLY A 62 -8.03 0.46 0.67
C GLY A 62 -8.04 1.76 1.48
N ALA A 63 -9.18 2.15 2.05
CA ALA A 63 -9.26 3.31 2.94
C ALA A 63 -8.37 3.15 4.19
N LEU A 64 -8.35 1.95 4.78
CA LEU A 64 -7.47 1.63 5.91
C LEU A 64 -5.99 1.69 5.52
N GLN A 65 -5.62 1.19 4.33
CA GLN A 65 -4.25 1.31 3.84
C GLN A 65 -3.82 2.75 3.60
N ILE A 66 -4.68 3.58 3.00
CA ILE A 66 -4.40 5.01 2.81
C ILE A 66 -4.16 5.66 4.18
N ALA A 67 -5.03 5.41 5.16
CA ALA A 67 -4.87 5.96 6.51
C ALA A 67 -3.54 5.52 7.16
N ALA A 68 -3.17 4.24 7.01
CA ALA A 68 -1.92 3.73 7.54
C ALA A 68 -0.69 4.33 6.84
N GLY A 69 -0.70 4.44 5.51
CA GLY A 69 0.37 5.08 4.75
C GLY A 69 0.55 6.55 5.12
N LEU A 70 -0.55 7.29 5.28
CA LEU A 70 -0.53 8.67 5.76
C LEU A 70 0.01 8.77 7.19
N ALA A 71 -0.36 7.84 8.08
CA ALA A 71 0.17 7.83 9.44
C ALA A 71 1.68 7.56 9.48
N ILE A 72 2.17 6.63 8.65
CA ILE A 72 3.62 6.35 8.52
C ILE A 72 4.34 7.59 7.98
N ALA A 73 3.86 8.20 6.89
CA ALA A 73 4.45 9.42 6.33
C ALA A 73 4.46 10.57 7.35
N ALA A 74 3.36 10.79 8.05
CA ALA A 74 3.25 11.84 9.07
C ALA A 74 4.16 11.60 10.30
N SER A 75 4.47 10.34 10.62
CA SER A 75 5.38 10.00 11.71
C SER A 75 6.85 10.28 11.37
N GLN A 76 7.19 10.40 10.08
CA GLN A 76 8.55 10.71 9.65
C GLN A 76 8.85 12.19 9.89
N ARG A 77 9.96 12.46 10.56
CA ARG A 77 10.42 13.82 10.80
C ARG A 77 11.50 14.18 9.78
N PRO A 78 11.33 15.28 9.02
CA PRO A 78 12.42 15.81 8.22
C PRO A 78 13.55 16.21 9.17
N THR A 79 14.74 15.66 8.99
CA THR A 79 15.93 16.21 9.63
C THR A 79 16.19 17.57 8.99
N ARG A 80 15.69 18.65 9.58
CA ARG A 80 16.13 20.00 9.22
C ARG A 80 17.62 20.09 9.57
N ARG A 81 18.47 20.14 8.55
CA ARG A 81 19.82 20.68 8.68
C ARG A 81 19.76 22.19 8.61
#